data_AF-A0A0F9TKD7-F1
#
_entry.id   AF-A0A0F9TKD7-F1
#
_cell.length_a   1.000
_cell.length_b   1.000
_cell.length_c   1.000
_cell.angle_alpha   90.00
_cell.angle_beta   90.00
_cell.angle_gamma   90.00
#
_symmetry.space_group_name_H-M   'P 1'
#
loop_
_entity.id
_entity.type
_entity.pdbx_description
1 polymer ?
#
loop_
_entity_poly.entity_id
_entity_poly.type
_entity_poly.pdbx_seq_one_letter_code
_entity_poly.pdbx_strand_id
1 'polypeptide(L)'
;MNQIEILIIQIRGEIYHVNSIGQFVRTDMLMKFHDSWRFLGVSTHHWNNHIVHNFTTIWQNPDLAINGYLWDLDHGTARIWRGSYYGRLPKITLCYKTTINEE
;
A
#
# COMPACT_ATOMS: atom_id res chain seq x y z
N MET A 1 -22.36 -6.97 -12.65
CA MET A 1 -21.11 -6.31 -12.22
C MET A 1 -20.75 -6.90 -10.89
N ASN A 2 -19.58 -7.53 -10.80
CA ASN A 2 -19.10 -8.02 -9.52
C ASN A 2 -18.55 -6.84 -8.73
N GLN A 3 -18.89 -6.77 -7.46
CA GLN A 3 -18.35 -5.77 -6.55
C GLN A 3 -17.15 -6.38 -5.84
N ILE A 4 -16.01 -5.68 -5.89
CA ILE A 4 -14.80 -6.10 -5.20
C ILE A 4 -14.41 -5.08 -4.14
N GLU A 5 -14.06 -5.57 -2.95
CA GLU A 5 -13.49 -4.73 -1.90
C GLU A 5 -12.03 -4.40 -2.20
N ILE A 6 -11.65 -3.16 -1.93
CA ILE A 6 -10.29 -2.66 -2.07
C ILE A 6 -9.92 -1.73 -0.91
N LEU A 7 -8.63 -1.56 -0.65
CA LEU A 7 -8.13 -0.38 0.06
C LEU A 7 -7.76 0.70 -0.95
N ILE A 8 -8.13 1.93 -0.62
CA ILE A 8 -7.57 3.13 -1.24
C ILE A 8 -6.43 3.58 -0.35
N ILE A 9 -5.22 3.73 -0.91
CA ILE A 9 -4.07 4.29 -0.19
C ILE A 9 -3.50 5.49 -0.94
N GLN A 10 -3.11 6.54 -0.22
CA GLN A 10 -2.39 7.67 -0.80
C GLN A 10 -0.93 7.65 -0.37
N ILE A 11 -0.02 7.64 -1.35
CA ILE A 11 1.42 7.66 -1.14
C ILE A 11 2.01 8.77 -2.01
N ARG A 12 2.71 9.72 -1.39
CA ARG A 12 3.38 10.84 -2.10
C ARG A 12 2.45 11.67 -3.01
N GLY A 13 1.17 11.79 -2.64
CA GLY A 13 0.17 12.52 -3.42
C GLY A 13 -0.61 11.66 -4.41
N GLU A 14 -0.13 10.46 -4.72
CA GLU A 14 -0.75 9.54 -5.68
C GLU A 14 -1.70 8.56 -4.97
N ILE A 15 -2.81 8.21 -5.62
CA ILE A 15 -3.76 7.22 -5.13
C ILE A 15 -3.48 5.84 -5.75
N TYR A 16 -3.60 4.81 -4.92
CA TYR A 16 -3.47 3.42 -5.33
C TYR A 16 -4.67 2.63 -4.83
N HIS A 17 -5.09 1.65 -5.64
CA HIS A 17 -6.03 0.61 -5.24
C HIS A 17 -5.25 -0.61 -4.79
N VAL A 18 -5.63 -1.21 -3.68
CA VAL A 18 -5.07 -2.46 -3.16
C VAL A 18 -6.18 -3.49 -3.01
N ASN A 19 -6.04 -4.67 -3.60
CA ASN A 19 -7.04 -5.72 -3.44
C ASN A 19 -6.84 -6.53 -2.15
N SER A 20 -7.72 -7.53 -1.93
CA SER A 20 -7.76 -8.35 -0.71
C SER A 20 -6.55 -9.25 -0.47
N ILE A 21 -5.64 -9.37 -1.43
CA ILE A 21 -4.37 -10.11 -1.30
C ILE A 21 -3.15 -9.20 -1.31
N GLY A 22 -3.36 -7.88 -1.28
CA GLY A 22 -2.32 -6.88 -1.17
C GLY A 22 -1.72 -6.44 -2.50
N GLN A 23 -2.17 -6.94 -3.66
CA GLN A 23 -1.69 -6.39 -4.93
C GLN A 23 -2.16 -4.95 -5.05
N PHE A 24 -1.29 -4.03 -5.46
CA PHE A 24 -1.69 -2.65 -5.65
C PHE A 24 -1.30 -2.09 -7.01
N VAL A 25 -2.15 -1.18 -7.51
CA VAL A 25 -1.99 -0.50 -8.79
C VAL A 25 -2.30 0.98 -8.60
N ARG A 26 -1.57 1.86 -9.28
CA ARG A 26 -1.85 3.30 -9.26
C ARG A 26 -3.15 3.57 -10.01
N THR A 27 -3.99 4.48 -9.51
CA THR A 27 -5.36 4.66 -10.02
C THR A 27 -5.46 5.19 -11.44
N ASP A 28 -4.41 5.83 -11.95
CA ASP A 28 -4.32 6.32 -13.32
C ASP A 28 -3.83 5.25 -14.32
N MET A 29 -3.41 4.08 -13.84
CA MET A 29 -3.08 2.93 -14.68
C MET A 29 -4.35 2.11 -14.92
N LEU A 30 -4.44 1.46 -16.10
CA LEU A 30 -5.46 0.42 -16.34
C LEU A 30 -5.43 -0.54 -15.14
N MET A 31 -6.57 -0.73 -14.47
CA MET A 31 -6.69 -1.41 -13.18
C MET A 31 -6.43 -2.93 -13.29
N LYS A 32 -5.20 -3.30 -13.65
CA LYS A 32 -4.71 -4.67 -13.71
C LYS A 32 -3.73 -4.86 -12.57
N PHE A 33 -4.22 -5.46 -11.48
CA PHE A 33 -3.37 -5.91 -10.41
C PHE A 33 -2.31 -6.87 -10.95
N HIS A 34 -1.07 -6.72 -10.51
CA HIS A 34 0.05 -7.54 -10.94
C HIS A 34 0.75 -8.15 -9.73
N ASP A 35 1.15 -9.43 -9.81
CA ASP A 35 1.77 -10.14 -8.69
C ASP A 35 3.11 -9.56 -8.25
N SER A 36 3.76 -8.82 -9.15
CA SER A 36 5.04 -8.18 -8.89
C SER A 36 4.97 -7.03 -7.88
N TRP A 37 3.81 -6.40 -7.70
CA TRP A 37 3.62 -5.24 -6.82
C TRP A 37 2.65 -5.59 -5.70
N ARG A 38 3.17 -5.68 -4.47
CA ARG A 38 2.39 -6.14 -3.31
C ARG A 38 2.66 -5.31 -2.08
N PHE A 39 1.59 -4.81 -1.46
CA PHE A 39 1.60 -4.09 -0.22
C PHE A 39 1.74 -5.10 0.91
N LEU A 40 2.81 -4.98 1.67
CA LEU A 40 3.14 -5.92 2.76
C LEU A 40 2.70 -5.38 4.11
N GLY A 41 2.68 -4.05 4.26
CA GLY A 41 2.28 -3.37 5.48
C GLY A 41 3.03 -2.07 5.67
N VAL A 42 3.07 -1.60 6.91
CA VAL A 42 3.77 -0.36 7.28
C VAL A 42 4.67 -0.54 8.49
N SER A 43 5.67 0.33 8.58
CA SER A 43 6.35 0.63 9.83
C SER A 43 5.92 2.00 10.37
N THR A 44 5.95 2.18 11.69
CA THR A 44 5.64 3.48 12.33
C THR A 44 6.79 4.49 12.22
N HIS A 45 8.00 4.00 11.95
CA HIS A 45 9.19 4.82 11.75
C HIS A 45 9.99 4.33 10.54
N HIS A 46 10.59 5.24 9.79
CA HIS A 46 11.37 4.91 8.59
C HIS A 46 12.74 4.26 8.89
N TRP A 47 13.18 4.30 10.15
CA TRP A 47 14.34 3.54 10.64
C TRP A 47 13.97 2.17 11.18
N ASN A 48 12.68 1.85 11.32
CA ASN A 48 12.28 0.50 11.69
C ASN A 48 12.49 -0.38 10.47
N ASN A 49 13.41 -1.34 10.57
CA ASN A 49 13.69 -2.32 9.52
C ASN A 49 12.74 -3.52 9.57
N HIS A 50 11.50 -3.33 10.00
CA HIS A 50 10.48 -4.37 10.05
C HIS A 50 9.08 -3.77 9.93
N ILE A 51 8.14 -4.61 9.51
CA ILE A 51 6.71 -4.27 9.43
C ILE A 51 6.12 -4.29 10.85
N VAL A 52 5.47 -3.20 11.26
CA VAL A 52 4.77 -3.07 12.54
C VAL A 52 3.31 -3.50 12.39
N HIS A 53 2.66 -3.05 11.32
CA HIS A 53 1.31 -3.47 10.96
C HIS A 53 1.35 -4.15 9.59
N ASN A 54 1.07 -5.46 9.57
CA ASN A 54 1.04 -6.22 8.32
C ASN A 54 -0.24 -5.93 7.53
N PHE A 55 -0.23 -6.31 6.25
CA PHE A 55 -1.36 -6.11 5.35
C PHE A 55 -2.67 -6.69 5.89
N THR A 56 -2.69 -7.90 6.43
CA THR A 56 -3.91 -8.52 6.97
C THR A 56 -4.52 -7.67 8.09
N THR A 57 -3.70 -7.14 8.99
CA THR A 57 -4.15 -6.26 10.08
C THR A 57 -4.67 -4.93 9.53
N ILE A 58 -3.99 -4.34 8.54
CA ILE A 58 -4.42 -3.09 7.90
C ILE A 58 -5.72 -3.30 7.10
N TRP A 59 -5.88 -4.45 6.45
CA TRP A 59 -7.11 -4.79 5.74
C TRP A 59 -8.31 -4.79 6.69
N GLN A 60 -8.13 -5.27 7.92
CA GLN A 60 -9.20 -5.25 8.94
C GLN A 60 -9.40 -3.86 9.54
N ASN A 61 -8.32 -3.09 9.70
CA ASN A 61 -8.35 -1.74 10.26
C ASN A 61 -7.43 -0.79 9.46
N PRO A 62 -7.96 -0.10 8.43
CA PRO A 62 -7.18 0.74 7.53
C PRO A 62 -6.43 1.89 8.22
N ASP A 63 -6.96 2.41 9.32
CA ASP A 63 -6.38 3.55 10.05
C ASP A 63 -4.96 3.27 10.56
N LEU A 64 -4.62 2.00 10.79
CA LEU A 64 -3.28 1.57 11.22
C LEU A 64 -2.19 1.84 10.18
N ALA A 65 -2.56 2.02 8.90
CA ALA A 65 -1.61 2.38 7.86
C ALA A 65 -1.32 3.89 7.82
N ILE A 66 -2.23 4.73 8.33
CA ILE A 66 -2.11 6.18 8.24
C ILE A 66 -0.87 6.63 9.03
N ASN A 67 -0.09 7.52 8.42
CA ASN A 67 1.23 7.94 8.89
C ASN A 67 2.32 6.86 8.89
N GLY A 68 2.00 5.62 8.51
CA GLY A 68 2.97 4.54 8.35
C GLY A 68 3.83 4.70 7.10
N TYR A 69 5.03 4.15 7.16
CA TYR A 69 5.95 4.07 6.03
C TYR A 69 5.75 2.75 5.29
N LEU A 70 5.50 2.85 3.98
CA LEU A 70 5.19 1.71 3.11
C LEU A 70 6.30 0.64 3.11
N TRP A 71 5.87 -0.61 3.21
CA TRP A 71 6.62 -1.79 2.81
C TRP A 71 5.92 -2.46 1.63
N ASP A 72 6.63 -2.59 0.52
CA ASP A 72 6.13 -3.18 -0.71
C ASP A 72 7.13 -4.17 -1.35
N LEU A 73 6.59 -5.08 -2.15
CA LEU A 73 7.33 -5.75 -3.21
C LEU A 73 7.32 -4.85 -4.45
N ASP A 74 8.50 -4.60 -5.01
CA ASP A 74 8.70 -3.95 -6.29
C ASP A 74 9.39 -4.96 -7.21
N HIS A 75 8.72 -5.34 -8.31
CA HIS A 75 9.19 -6.40 -9.20
C HIS A 75 9.51 -7.72 -8.45
N GLY A 76 8.69 -8.06 -7.44
CA GLY A 76 8.86 -9.27 -6.63
C GLY A 76 9.96 -9.20 -5.55
N THR A 77 10.65 -8.07 -5.42
CA THR A 77 11.70 -7.88 -4.41
C THR A 77 11.23 -6.89 -3.35
N ALA A 78 11.44 -7.21 -2.07
CA ALA A 78 11.12 -6.29 -0.99
C ALA A 78 11.98 -5.02 -1.10
N ARG A 79 11.33 -3.86 -1.20
CA ARG A 79 12.05 -2.59 -1.25
C ARG A 79 12.68 -2.30 0.11
N ILE A 80 13.99 -2.07 0.14
CA ILE A 80 14.72 -1.70 1.36
C ILE A 80 15.09 -0.21 1.29
N TRP A 81 14.69 0.54 2.31
CA TRP A 81 15.06 1.95 2.47
C TRP A 81 16.50 2.02 3.03
N ARG A 82 17.51 2.28 2.19
CA ARG A 82 18.90 2.53 2.67
C ARG A 82 19.30 3.99 2.41
N GLY A 83 19.72 4.68 3.47
CA GLY A 83 20.31 6.03 3.41
C GLY A 83 19.31 7.19 3.42
N SER A 84 19.84 8.42 3.54
CA SER A 84 19.09 9.68 3.51
C SER A 84 18.26 9.78 2.24
N TYR A 85 17.01 9.35 2.31
CA TYR A 85 16.04 9.55 1.26
C TYR A 85 15.67 11.03 1.29
N TYR A 86 16.41 11.86 0.54
CA TYR A 86 16.28 13.32 0.44
C TYR A 86 14.89 13.74 -0.07
N GLY A 87 13.87 13.58 0.77
CA GLY A 87 12.66 14.38 0.72
C GLY A 87 11.32 13.66 0.61
N ARG A 88 11.22 12.36 0.28
CA ARG A 88 9.89 11.71 0.15
C ARG A 88 9.88 10.24 0.53
N LEU A 89 10.10 9.91 1.79
CA LEU A 89 9.74 8.58 2.29
C LEU A 89 8.25 8.30 1.94
N PRO A 90 7.88 7.08 1.52
CA PRO A 90 6.50 6.76 1.11
C PRO A 90 5.58 6.62 2.32
N LYS A 91 5.34 7.75 2.98
CA LYS A 91 4.39 7.84 4.08
C LYS A 91 2.98 7.77 3.51
N ILE A 92 2.16 6.91 4.07
CA ILE A 92 0.75 6.80 3.73
C ILE A 92 0.01 7.96 4.42
N THR A 93 -0.67 8.79 3.63
CA THR A 93 -1.42 9.96 4.14
C THR A 93 -2.92 9.74 4.19
N LEU A 94 -3.41 8.69 3.52
CA LEU A 94 -4.82 8.29 3.48
C LEU A 94 -4.88 6.78 3.33
N CYS A 95 -5.75 6.13 4.09
CA CYS A 95 -6.05 4.70 3.92
C CYS A 95 -7.50 4.44 4.34
N TYR A 96 -8.31 3.85 3.47
CA TYR A 96 -9.65 3.39 3.81
C TYR A 96 -10.09 2.25 2.90
N LYS A 97 -11.05 1.45 3.38
CA LYS A 97 -11.65 0.37 2.59
C LYS A 97 -12.90 0.87 1.85
N THR A 98 -13.08 0.44 0.62
CA THR A 98 -14.27 0.70 -0.18
C THR A 98 -14.54 -0.44 -1.15
N THR A 99 -15.63 -0.35 -1.90
CA THR A 99 -16.04 -1.34 -2.88
C THR A 99 -16.11 -0.67 -4.25
N ILE A 100 -15.56 -1.31 -5.27
CA ILE A 100 -15.64 -0.86 -6.66
C ILE A 100 -16.35 -1.91 -7.52
N ASN A 101 -16.92 -1.47 -8.64
CA ASN A 101 -17.45 -2.39 -9.64
C ASN A 101 -16.29 -2.88 -10.52
N GLU A 102 -16.14 -4.19 -10.62
CA GLU A 102 -15.28 -4.83 -11.63
C GLU A 102 -15.99 -4.71 -12.99
N GLU A 103 -15.32 -4.06 -13.96
CA GLU A 103 -15.79 -3.95 -15.36
C GLU A 103 -15.77 -5.30 -16.07
#